data_AF-A0A7J2PNY6-F1
#
_entry.id   AF-A0A7J2PNY6-F1
#
_cell.length_a   1.000
_cell.length_b   1.000
_cell.length_c   1.000
_cell.angle_alpha   90.00
_cell.angle_beta   90.00
_cell.angle_gamma   90.00
#
_symmetry.space_group_name_H-M   'P 1'
#
loop_
_entity.id
_entity.type
_entity.pdbx_description
1 polymer ?
#
loop_
_entity_poly.entity_id
_entity_poly.type
_entity_poly.pdbx_seq_one_letter_code
_entity_poly.pdbx_strand_id
1 'polypeptide(L)'
;MKLSRISLFFSDIKPLLLSHHPNCNKFSKHVFHVGKYKLCIGCFTFYPVVGVTILSISMFLNLNFVTLAVLFFLSFAFFTPIILNISGLTRYRFLKIFSKISIGIGTGFLIVSTLFLPFFIIIKILILIEINFIVGVIAYIRNKHVKEVCLDCEYKSNWDTCPGMKSIMKNLYEHDFKKRENEE
;
A
#
# COMPACT_ATOMS: atom_id res chain seq x y z
N MET A 1 3.73 24.68 -15.44
CA MET A 1 3.97 23.34 -16.04
C MET A 1 2.69 22.91 -16.76
N LYS A 2 2.72 22.54 -18.06
CA LYS A 2 1.49 22.18 -18.80
C LYS A 2 0.88 20.89 -18.22
N LEU A 3 -0.45 20.83 -18.07
CA LEU A 3 -1.17 19.64 -17.57
C LEU A 3 -0.79 18.36 -18.32
N SER A 4 -0.53 18.46 -19.63
CA SER A 4 -0.07 17.35 -20.46
C SER A 4 1.26 16.75 -20.00
N ARG A 5 2.20 17.59 -19.55
CA ARG A 5 3.51 17.14 -19.05
C ARG A 5 3.39 16.41 -17.71
N ILE A 6 2.48 16.88 -16.85
CA ILE A 6 2.15 16.20 -15.58
C ILE A 6 1.55 14.82 -15.86
N SER A 7 0.55 14.76 -16.77
CA SER A 7 -0.10 13.49 -17.14
C SER A 7 0.89 12.49 -17.73
N LEU A 8 1.83 12.96 -18.57
CA LEU A 8 2.86 12.11 -19.16
C LEU A 8 3.78 11.52 -18.09
N PHE A 9 4.26 12.36 -17.17
CA PHE A 9 5.09 11.92 -16.04
C PHE A 9 4.41 10.81 -15.23
N PHE A 10 3.15 11.03 -14.82
CA PHE A 10 2.39 10.03 -14.07
C PHE A 10 2.17 8.73 -14.85
N SER A 11 2.02 8.80 -16.18
CA SER A 11 1.93 7.62 -17.04
C SER A 11 3.22 6.80 -17.00
N ASP A 12 4.39 7.45 -17.04
CA ASP A 12 5.69 6.78 -17.04
C ASP A 12 6.04 6.16 -15.70
N ILE A 13 5.70 6.84 -14.60
CA ILE A 13 5.93 6.31 -13.25
C ILE A 13 4.80 5.39 -12.75
N LYS A 14 3.70 5.25 -13.50
CA LYS A 14 2.55 4.41 -13.12
C LYS A 14 2.95 2.99 -12.69
N PRO A 15 3.86 2.28 -13.38
CA PRO A 15 4.27 0.95 -12.95
C PRO A 15 4.91 0.95 -11.56
N LEU A 16 5.66 2.01 -11.22
CA LEU A 16 6.30 2.22 -9.93
C LEU A 16 5.27 2.48 -8.82
N LEU A 17 4.22 3.25 -9.13
CA LEU A 17 3.13 3.57 -8.19
C LEU A 17 2.33 2.31 -7.81
N LEU A 18 2.08 1.43 -8.78
CA LEU A 18 1.32 0.18 -8.57
C LEU A 18 2.15 -0.92 -7.92
N SER A 19 3.43 -0.97 -8.25
CA SER A 19 4.39 -1.91 -7.70
C SER A 19 5.76 -1.25 -7.66
N HIS A 20 6.29 -1.07 -6.46
CA HIS A 20 7.57 -0.38 -6.26
C HIS A 20 8.74 -1.01 -7.07
N HIS A 21 8.63 -2.30 -7.42
CA HIS A 21 9.51 -2.97 -8.37
C HIS A 21 8.69 -3.82 -9.34
N PRO A 22 8.19 -3.23 -10.45
CA PRO A 22 7.27 -3.91 -11.34
C PRO A 22 7.96 -5.10 -12.02
N ASN A 23 9.16 -4.94 -12.57
CA ASN A 23 9.75 -5.96 -13.44
C ASN A 23 10.93 -6.73 -12.85
N CYS A 24 11.08 -6.75 -11.52
CA CYS A 24 12.17 -7.45 -10.87
C CYS A 24 11.78 -8.87 -10.40
N ASN A 25 12.54 -9.88 -10.81
CA ASN A 25 12.32 -11.28 -10.43
C ASN A 25 12.40 -11.51 -8.92
N LYS A 26 13.24 -10.74 -8.20
CA LYS A 26 13.38 -10.79 -6.74
C LYS A 26 12.08 -10.46 -6.00
N PHE A 27 11.19 -9.67 -6.61
CA PHE A 27 9.91 -9.24 -6.03
C PHE A 27 8.68 -9.89 -6.68
N SER A 28 8.87 -10.83 -7.61
CA SER A 28 7.79 -11.52 -8.35
C SER A 28 6.73 -12.17 -7.45
N LYS A 29 7.14 -12.70 -6.28
CA LYS A 29 6.24 -13.32 -5.27
C LYS A 29 5.41 -12.30 -4.47
N HIS A 30 5.66 -10.99 -4.62
CA HIS A 30 4.98 -9.92 -3.89
C HIS A 30 3.98 -9.14 -4.75
N VAL A 31 3.75 -9.58 -6.00
CA VAL A 31 2.85 -8.92 -6.95
C VAL A 31 1.79 -9.89 -7.51
N PHE A 32 0.59 -9.39 -7.76
CA PHE A 32 -0.39 -10.01 -8.65
C PHE A 32 -0.02 -9.67 -10.10
N HIS A 33 -0.18 -10.63 -11.00
CA HIS A 33 -0.04 -10.43 -12.44
C HIS A 33 -1.45 -10.37 -13.03
N VAL A 34 -1.85 -9.20 -13.52
CA VAL A 34 -3.16 -8.98 -14.15
C VAL A 34 -2.90 -8.42 -15.55
N GLY A 35 -2.87 -9.31 -16.54
CA GLY A 35 -2.42 -8.99 -17.89
C GLY A 35 -1.00 -8.40 -17.87
N LYS A 36 -0.84 -7.19 -18.42
CA LYS A 36 0.44 -6.45 -18.43
C LYS A 36 0.77 -5.73 -17.13
N TYR A 37 -0.17 -5.66 -16.17
CA TYR A 37 -0.01 -4.91 -14.93
C TYR A 37 0.47 -5.81 -13.81
N LYS A 38 1.36 -5.27 -12.98
CA LYS A 38 1.84 -5.90 -11.76
C LYS A 38 1.42 -5.05 -10.58
N LEU A 39 0.69 -5.66 -9.65
CA LEU A 39 0.03 -4.96 -8.55
C LEU A 39 0.58 -5.47 -7.23
N CYS A 40 1.06 -4.58 -6.36
CA CYS A 40 1.52 -4.97 -5.04
C CYS A 40 0.43 -5.72 -4.28
N ILE A 41 0.67 -6.97 -3.88
CA ILE A 41 -0.32 -7.80 -3.16
C ILE A 41 -0.82 -7.08 -1.91
N GLY A 42 0.08 -6.39 -1.19
CA GLY A 42 -0.29 -5.63 0.00
C GLY A 42 -1.25 -4.48 -0.30
N CYS A 43 -0.83 -3.53 -1.13
CA CYS A 43 -1.57 -2.29 -1.38
C CYS A 43 -2.87 -2.56 -2.16
N PHE A 44 -2.81 -3.42 -3.18
CA PHE A 44 -3.95 -3.73 -4.02
C PHE A 44 -5.01 -4.56 -3.29
N THR A 45 -4.65 -5.30 -2.24
CA THR A 45 -5.64 -5.97 -1.39
C THR A 45 -6.19 -5.00 -0.34
N PHE A 46 -5.30 -4.29 0.36
CA PHE A 46 -5.68 -3.48 1.51
C PHE A 46 -6.58 -2.28 1.16
N TYR A 47 -6.16 -1.39 0.24
CA TYR A 47 -6.89 -0.14 0.00
C TYR A 47 -8.30 -0.35 -0.57
N PRO A 48 -8.51 -1.22 -1.59
CA PRO A 48 -9.85 -1.47 -2.08
C PRO A 48 -10.76 -2.09 -1.02
N VAL A 49 -10.24 -2.99 -0.17
CA VAL A 49 -11.01 -3.59 0.92
C VAL A 49 -11.44 -2.54 1.94
N VAL A 50 -10.57 -1.60 2.33
CA VAL A 50 -10.94 -0.46 3.20
C VAL A 50 -12.08 0.33 2.55
N GLY A 51 -11.92 0.73 1.29
CA GLY A 51 -12.93 1.51 0.56
C GLY A 51 -14.28 0.80 0.44
N VAL A 52 -14.28 -0.48 0.05
CA VAL A 52 -15.49 -1.31 -0.04
C VAL A 52 -16.14 -1.50 1.33
N THR A 53 -15.35 -1.68 2.39
CA THR A 53 -15.87 -1.83 3.75
C THR A 53 -16.57 -0.56 4.22
N ILE A 54 -15.96 0.60 4.00
CA ILE A 54 -16.57 1.90 4.33
C ILE A 54 -17.87 2.08 3.56
N LEU A 55 -17.85 1.89 2.22
CA LEU A 55 -19.04 1.98 1.38
C LEU A 55 -20.16 1.03 1.85
N SER A 56 -19.81 -0.21 2.14
CA SER A 56 -20.78 -1.23 2.56
C SER A 56 -21.43 -0.87 3.89
N ILE A 57 -20.65 -0.41 4.88
CA ILE A 57 -21.20 0.05 6.16
C ILE A 57 -22.14 1.24 5.93
N SER A 58 -21.69 2.24 5.15
CA SER A 58 -22.46 3.46 4.91
C SER A 58 -23.76 3.21 4.14
N MET A 59 -23.82 2.20 3.28
CA MET A 59 -25.02 1.89 2.48
C MET A 59 -25.98 0.90 3.17
N PHE A 60 -25.47 -0.07 3.93
CA PHE A 60 -26.26 -1.21 4.38
C PHE A 60 -26.47 -1.30 5.89
N LEU A 61 -25.74 -0.53 6.71
CA LEU A 61 -25.88 -0.59 8.17
C LEU A 61 -26.50 0.68 8.73
N ASN A 62 -27.35 0.51 9.75
CA ASN A 62 -27.86 1.62 10.54
C ASN A 62 -26.80 2.09 11.55
N LEU A 63 -26.31 3.33 11.39
CA LEU A 63 -25.22 3.90 12.19
C LEU A 63 -25.70 4.43 13.54
N ASN A 64 -26.39 3.59 14.32
CA ASN A 64 -26.73 3.90 15.71
C ASN A 64 -25.53 3.64 16.64
N PHE A 65 -25.61 4.15 17.87
CA PHE A 65 -24.52 4.06 18.84
C PHE A 65 -24.06 2.62 19.10
N VAL A 66 -25.00 1.68 19.26
CA VAL A 66 -24.69 0.27 19.54
C VAL A 66 -23.91 -0.35 18.38
N THR A 67 -24.37 -0.15 17.15
CA THR A 67 -23.72 -0.67 15.94
C THR A 67 -22.31 -0.10 15.79
N LEU A 68 -22.16 1.22 16.00
CA LEU A 68 -20.86 1.88 15.93
C LEU A 68 -19.90 1.38 17.02
N ALA A 69 -20.37 1.17 18.25
CA ALA A 69 -19.56 0.61 19.34
C ALA A 69 -19.12 -0.82 19.01
N VAL A 70 -20.02 -1.67 18.49
CA VAL A 70 -19.69 -3.02 18.05
C VAL A 70 -18.63 -2.99 16.94
N LEU A 71 -18.80 -2.15 15.91
CA LEU A 71 -17.82 -2.00 14.84
C LEU A 71 -16.46 -1.54 15.38
N PHE A 72 -16.45 -0.61 16.33
CA PHE A 72 -15.21 -0.12 16.98
C PHE A 72 -14.46 -1.27 17.66
N PHE A 73 -15.11 -2.05 18.52
CA PHE A 73 -14.43 -3.16 19.20
C PHE A 73 -14.09 -4.31 18.25
N LEU A 74 -14.96 -4.60 17.29
CA LEU A 74 -14.74 -5.63 16.28
C LEU A 74 -13.53 -5.29 15.40
N SER A 75 -13.24 -4.02 15.17
CA SER A 75 -12.06 -3.60 14.40
C SER A 75 -10.75 -4.17 14.96
N PHE A 76 -10.61 -4.24 16.29
CA PHE A 76 -9.42 -4.81 16.94
C PHE A 76 -9.29 -6.32 16.71
N ALA A 77 -10.41 -7.04 16.69
CA ALA A 77 -10.41 -8.47 16.35
C ALA A 77 -9.89 -8.69 14.91
N PHE A 78 -10.29 -7.82 13.97
CA PHE A 78 -9.82 -7.86 12.59
C PHE A 78 -8.34 -7.46 12.41
N PHE A 79 -7.72 -6.82 13.40
CA PHE A 79 -6.27 -6.58 13.43
C PHE A 79 -5.44 -7.74 13.97
N THR A 80 -6.06 -8.75 14.60
CA THR A 80 -5.33 -9.92 15.13
C THR A 80 -4.46 -10.65 14.10
N PRO A 81 -4.78 -10.71 12.78
CA PRO A 81 -3.91 -11.32 11.78
C PRO A 81 -2.60 -10.56 11.51
N ILE A 82 -2.34 -9.42 12.17
CA ILE A 82 -1.01 -8.80 12.24
C ILE A 82 0.01 -9.77 12.85
N ILE A 83 -0.42 -10.63 13.78
CA ILE A 83 0.44 -11.65 14.40
C ILE A 83 0.99 -12.63 13.35
N LEU A 84 0.21 -12.94 12.30
CA LEU A 84 0.69 -13.78 11.18
C LEU A 84 1.86 -13.13 10.44
N ASN A 85 1.91 -11.80 10.40
CA ASN A 85 2.99 -11.07 9.77
C ASN A 85 4.26 -11.07 10.65
N ILE A 86 4.10 -10.91 11.97
CA ILE A 86 5.20 -10.93 12.94
C ILE A 86 5.83 -12.33 13.02
N SER A 87 5.00 -13.38 13.03
CA SER A 87 5.45 -14.78 13.06
C SER A 87 6.03 -15.31 11.74
N GLY A 88 6.07 -14.48 10.68
CA GLY A 88 6.60 -14.86 9.37
C GLY A 88 5.72 -15.84 8.57
N LEU A 89 4.53 -16.20 9.06
CA LEU A 89 3.58 -17.07 8.36
C LEU A 89 3.02 -16.43 7.09
N THR A 90 3.09 -15.10 6.95
CA THR A 90 2.78 -14.39 5.70
C THR A 90 3.74 -14.71 4.54
N ARG A 91 4.72 -15.61 4.73
CA ARG A 91 5.44 -16.24 3.60
C ARG A 91 4.48 -16.95 2.63
N TYR A 92 3.39 -17.53 3.14
CA TYR A 92 2.36 -18.14 2.32
C TYR A 92 1.45 -17.06 1.74
N ARG A 93 1.29 -17.07 0.40
CA ARG A 93 0.55 -16.04 -0.34
C ARG A 93 -0.89 -15.87 0.16
N PHE A 94 -1.58 -16.99 0.41
CA PHE A 94 -2.95 -16.98 0.92
C PHE A 94 -3.05 -16.27 2.28
N LEU A 95 -2.19 -16.63 3.25
CA LEU A 95 -2.17 -16.00 4.58
C LEU A 95 -1.82 -14.51 4.51
N LYS A 96 -0.94 -14.12 3.58
CA LYS A 96 -0.63 -12.70 3.34
C LYS A 96 -1.86 -11.94 2.83
N ILE A 97 -2.58 -12.50 1.87
CA ILE A 97 -3.81 -11.90 1.34
C ILE A 97 -4.87 -11.82 2.43
N PHE A 98 -5.14 -12.93 3.12
CA PHE A 98 -6.09 -13.00 4.23
C PHE A 98 -5.80 -11.95 5.31
N SER A 99 -4.53 -11.85 5.75
CA SER A 99 -4.10 -10.84 6.72
C SER A 99 -4.40 -9.42 6.22
N LYS A 100 -4.13 -9.13 4.94
CA LYS A 100 -4.41 -7.80 4.36
C LYS A 100 -5.89 -7.49 4.17
N ILE A 101 -6.72 -8.48 3.83
CA ILE A 101 -8.18 -8.33 3.78
C ILE A 101 -8.70 -8.04 5.19
N SER A 102 -8.32 -8.88 6.17
CA SER A 102 -8.78 -8.72 7.55
C SER A 102 -8.42 -7.35 8.12
N ILE A 103 -7.15 -6.94 8.00
CA ILE A 103 -6.69 -5.63 8.45
C ILE A 103 -7.44 -4.51 7.70
N GLY A 104 -7.71 -4.66 6.40
CA GLY A 104 -8.48 -3.70 5.62
C GLY A 104 -9.92 -3.52 6.13
N ILE A 105 -10.60 -4.61 6.45
CA ILE A 105 -11.94 -4.58 7.04
C ILE A 105 -11.89 -3.90 8.41
N GLY A 106 -10.95 -4.30 9.27
CA GLY A 106 -10.75 -3.68 10.59
C GLY A 106 -10.49 -2.17 10.50
N THR A 107 -9.64 -1.73 9.56
CA THR A 107 -9.40 -0.31 9.32
C THR A 107 -10.68 0.42 8.87
N GLY A 108 -11.48 -0.16 7.97
CA GLY A 108 -12.76 0.41 7.57
C GLY A 108 -13.73 0.57 8.74
N PHE A 109 -13.84 -0.47 9.59
CA PHE A 109 -14.67 -0.45 10.80
C PHE A 109 -14.22 0.65 11.77
N LEU A 110 -12.91 0.75 12.02
CA LEU A 110 -12.33 1.74 12.91
C LEU A 110 -12.55 3.16 12.41
N ILE A 111 -12.31 3.43 11.12
CA ILE A 111 -12.52 4.76 10.52
C ILE A 111 -13.98 5.19 10.68
N VAL A 112 -14.94 4.35 10.25
CA VAL A 112 -16.36 4.71 10.33
C VAL A 112 -16.80 4.90 11.78
N SER A 113 -16.50 3.93 12.66
CA SER A 113 -16.91 4.02 14.06
C SER A 113 -16.32 5.23 14.77
N THR A 114 -15.02 5.53 14.61
CA THR A 114 -14.38 6.71 15.22
C THR A 114 -14.98 8.02 14.70
N LEU A 115 -15.33 8.11 13.42
CA LEU A 115 -15.91 9.33 12.85
C LEU A 115 -17.31 9.61 13.39
N PHE A 116 -18.16 8.59 13.51
CA PHE A 116 -19.57 8.76 13.88
C PHE A 116 -19.86 8.59 15.38
N LEU A 117 -18.98 7.96 16.16
CA LEU A 117 -19.13 7.93 17.62
C LEU A 117 -19.00 9.34 18.21
N PRO A 118 -19.72 9.65 19.31
CA PRO A 118 -19.72 10.97 19.94
C PRO A 118 -18.47 11.20 20.80
N PHE A 119 -17.29 10.84 20.31
CA PHE A 119 -16.02 11.18 20.94
C PHE A 119 -15.68 12.65 20.75
N PHE A 120 -14.93 13.23 21.69
CA PHE A 120 -14.32 14.54 21.50
C PHE A 120 -13.42 14.55 20.26
N ILE A 121 -13.41 15.66 19.51
CA ILE A 121 -12.66 15.78 18.26
C ILE A 121 -11.17 15.45 18.42
N ILE A 122 -10.59 15.83 19.57
CA ILE A 122 -9.19 15.53 19.91
C ILE A 122 -8.94 14.02 19.96
N ILE A 123 -9.84 13.25 20.59
CA ILE A 123 -9.73 11.80 20.67
C ILE A 123 -9.82 11.16 19.28
N LYS A 124 -10.73 11.64 18.43
CA LYS A 124 -10.84 11.16 17.04
C LYS A 124 -9.55 11.39 16.26
N ILE A 125 -8.97 12.58 16.38
CA ILE A 125 -7.70 12.92 15.73
C ILE A 125 -6.58 12.02 16.24
N LEU A 126 -6.46 11.81 17.56
CA LEU A 126 -5.43 10.95 18.14
C LEU A 126 -5.53 9.50 17.63
N ILE A 127 -6.74 8.91 17.61
CA ILE A 127 -6.95 7.55 17.08
C ILE A 127 -6.54 7.46 15.61
N LEU A 128 -6.94 8.44 14.78
CA LEU A 128 -6.60 8.44 13.36
C LEU A 128 -5.09 8.64 13.13
N ILE A 129 -4.43 9.47 13.94
CA ILE A 129 -2.97 9.65 13.89
C ILE A 129 -2.27 8.36 14.28
N GLU A 130 -2.71 7.68 15.33
CA GLU A 130 -2.12 6.42 15.80
C GLU A 130 -2.15 5.34 14.71
N ILE A 131 -3.30 5.17 14.03
CA ILE A 131 -3.41 4.24 12.90
C ILE A 131 -2.42 4.60 11.80
N ASN A 132 -2.32 5.89 11.45
CA ASN A 132 -1.37 6.36 10.44
C ASN A 132 0.09 6.11 10.86
N PHE A 133 0.41 6.31 12.14
CA PHE A 133 1.73 6.04 12.69
C PHE A 133 2.10 4.55 12.56
N ILE A 134 1.21 3.64 12.96
CA ILE A 134 1.43 2.19 12.84
C ILE A 134 1.64 1.79 11.37
N VAL A 135 0.79 2.27 10.47
CA VAL A 135 0.91 2.03 9.02
C VAL A 135 2.24 2.58 8.49
N GLY A 136 2.65 3.76 8.94
CA GLY A 136 3.93 4.40 8.61
C GLY A 136 5.13 3.58 9.07
N VAL A 137 5.12 3.06 10.30
CA VAL A 137 6.19 2.18 10.81
C VAL A 137 6.30 0.90 9.98
N ILE A 138 5.18 0.26 9.67
CA ILE A 138 5.16 -0.95 8.82
C ILE A 138 5.70 -0.64 7.42
N ALA A 139 5.29 0.49 6.84
CA ALA A 139 5.78 0.94 5.54
C ALA A 139 7.29 1.22 5.57
N TYR A 140 7.79 1.85 6.63
CA TYR A 140 9.20 2.12 6.83
C TYR A 140 10.02 0.82 6.93
N ILE A 141 9.62 -0.13 7.78
CA ILE A 141 10.29 -1.43 7.92
C ILE A 141 10.34 -2.15 6.57
N ARG A 142 9.24 -2.15 5.84
CA ARG A 142 9.17 -2.77 4.51
C ARG A 142 10.09 -2.07 3.50
N ASN A 143 10.14 -0.74 3.53
CA ASN A 143 11.02 0.02 2.65
C ASN A 143 12.50 -0.26 2.95
N LYS A 144 12.87 -0.40 4.23
CA LYS A 144 14.20 -0.83 4.65
C LYS A 144 14.55 -2.21 4.09
N HIS A 145 13.66 -3.18 4.24
CA HIS A 145 13.88 -4.53 3.68
C HIS A 145 14.02 -4.52 2.15
N VAL A 146 13.20 -3.74 1.44
CA VAL A 146 13.32 -3.57 -0.02
C VAL A 146 14.68 -2.97 -0.38
N LYS A 147 15.13 -1.96 0.36
CA LYS A 147 16.44 -1.34 0.15
C LYS A 147 17.58 -2.34 0.37
N GLU A 148 17.52 -3.16 1.42
CA GLU A 148 18.49 -4.23 1.69
C GLU A 148 18.55 -5.22 0.52
N VAL A 149 17.39 -5.74 0.07
CA VAL A 149 17.31 -6.65 -1.08
C VAL A 149 17.89 -6.03 -2.36
N CYS A 150 17.70 -4.73 -2.57
CA CYS A 150 18.24 -4.01 -3.73
C CYS A 150 19.74 -3.73 -3.61
N LEU A 151 20.26 -3.49 -2.40
CA LEU A 151 21.69 -3.32 -2.15
C LEU A 151 22.47 -4.63 -2.32
N ASP A 152 21.87 -5.76 -1.92
CA ASP A 152 22.43 -7.11 -2.06
C ASP A 152 22.29 -7.68 -3.48
N CYS A 153 21.62 -6.95 -4.38
CA CYS A 153 21.45 -7.34 -5.77
C CYS A 153 22.71 -7.04 -6.59
N GLU A 154 22.90 -7.75 -7.71
CA GLU A 154 24.00 -7.52 -8.66
C GLU A 154 24.09 -6.07 -9.16
N TYR A 155 22.95 -5.37 -9.20
CA TYR A 155 22.87 -3.97 -9.62
C TYR A 155 23.09 -2.97 -8.48
N LYS A 156 23.24 -3.41 -7.21
CA LYS A 156 23.51 -2.56 -6.02
C LYS A 156 22.64 -1.29 -5.94
N SER A 157 21.33 -1.44 -6.17
CA SER A 157 20.36 -0.32 -6.23
C SER A 157 20.58 0.72 -7.34
N ASN A 158 21.43 0.46 -8.33
CA ASN A 158 21.53 1.29 -9.53
C ASN A 158 20.32 1.03 -10.45
N TRP A 159 19.39 1.98 -10.51
CA TRP A 159 18.15 1.83 -11.27
C TRP A 159 18.34 1.96 -12.78
N ASP A 160 19.43 2.60 -13.23
CA ASP A 160 19.71 2.81 -14.65
C ASP A 160 20.17 1.52 -15.34
N THR A 161 20.87 0.67 -14.61
CA THR A 161 21.33 -0.64 -15.09
C THR A 161 20.39 -1.78 -14.71
N CYS A 162 19.46 -1.56 -13.78
CA CYS A 162 18.52 -2.57 -13.31
C CYS A 162 17.49 -2.97 -14.39
N PRO A 163 17.43 -4.24 -14.84
CA PRO A 163 16.46 -4.71 -15.82
C PRO A 163 15.01 -4.50 -15.36
N GLY A 164 14.76 -4.59 -14.05
CA GLY A 164 13.45 -4.37 -13.46
C GLY A 164 12.93 -2.94 -13.54
N MET A 165 13.84 -1.96 -13.72
CA MET A 165 13.52 -0.54 -13.86
C MET A 165 13.79 0.01 -15.27
N LYS A 166 14.46 -0.76 -16.15
CA LYS A 166 14.88 -0.35 -17.49
C LYS A 166 13.79 0.37 -18.30
N SER A 167 12.57 -0.17 -18.33
CA SER A 167 11.45 0.44 -19.06
C SER A 167 11.04 1.81 -18.50
N ILE A 168 11.07 1.97 -17.19
CA ILE A 168 10.69 3.24 -16.54
C ILE A 168 11.80 4.26 -16.76
N MET A 169 13.06 3.87 -16.55
CA MET A 169 14.20 4.77 -16.74
C MET A 169 14.29 5.23 -18.19
N LYS A 170 14.09 4.33 -19.16
CA LYS A 170 14.03 4.66 -20.58
C LYS A 170 13.02 5.78 -20.86
N ASN A 171 11.77 5.64 -20.40
CA ASN A 171 10.75 6.67 -20.61
C ASN A 171 11.11 8.00 -19.93
N LEU A 172 11.69 7.96 -18.72
CA LEU A 172 12.11 9.19 -18.02
C LEU A 172 13.22 9.94 -18.77
N TYR A 173 14.12 9.22 -19.43
CA TYR A 173 15.12 9.82 -20.32
C TYR A 173 14.49 10.34 -21.62
N GLU A 174 13.64 9.54 -22.28
CA GLU A 174 13.01 9.91 -23.56
C GLU A 174 12.07 11.13 -23.45
N HIS A 175 11.49 11.37 -22.29
CA HIS A 175 10.58 12.49 -22.05
C HIS A 175 11.22 13.66 -21.28
N ASP A 176 12.55 13.72 -21.18
CA ASP A 176 13.32 14.78 -20.52
C ASP A 176 12.90 15.00 -19.05
N PHE A 177 12.55 13.92 -18.35
CA PHE A 177 12.33 13.94 -16.90
C PHE A 177 13.60 13.60 -16.12
N LYS A 178 14.57 12.93 -16.76
CA LYS A 178 15.91 12.66 -16.24
C LYS A 178 16.94 12.92 -17.34
N LYS A 179 18.05 13.59 -17.03
CA LYS A 179 19.17 13.80 -17.96
C LYS A 179 20.18 12.67 -17.86
N ARG A 180 20.80 12.28 -18.97
CA ARG A 180 21.90 11.30 -18.96
C ARG A 180 23.16 11.98 -18.41
N GLU A 181 23.92 11.28 -17.58
CA GLU A 181 25.14 11.81 -16.94
C GLU A 181 26.26 12.19 -17.94
N ASN A 182 26.09 11.90 -19.24
CA ASN A 182 27.07 12.18 -20.30
C ASN A 182 26.62 13.27 -21.29
N GLU A 183 25.64 14.11 -20.94
CA GLU A 183 25.14 15.21 -21.78
C GLU A 183 25.43 16.61 -21.16
N GLU A 184 26.51 16.73 -20.39
CA GLU A 184 27.12 18.02 -20.01
C GLU A 184 28.34 18.34 -20.88
#